data_AF-A0A661MYN1-F1
#
_entry.id   AF-A0A661MYN1-F1
#
_cell.length_a   1.000
_cell.length_b   1.000
_cell.length_c   1.000
_cell.angle_alpha   90.00
_cell.angle_beta   90.00
_cell.angle_gamma   90.00
#
_symmetry.space_group_name_H-M   'P 1'
#
loop_
_entity.id
_entity.type
_entity.pdbx_description
1 polymer ?
#
loop_
_entity_poly.entity_id
_entity_poly.type
_entity_poly.pdbx_seq_one_letter_code
_entity_poly.pdbx_strand_id
1 'polypeptide(L)'
;MRNQGAPVISYLHRPQFGLAAAVVASALVIGVTSSASAGIPECGNLRLEDVANCDLRADAECMAGCDRLGVYEVACATRLETVCRSECTLSATPTCTDSCTVMCQAECDAGVSITCQHNCFGECTGVCVDQCAGAANPSQCQASCEATCDGECDIQCAPVVDESCYVHCIECCDGSCGAQANMDCQVSCQEVQFEDCEHEFQADCSASCSVDGALFCDDE
;
A
#
# COMPACT_ATOMS: atom_id res chain seq x y z
N MET A 1 0.05 7.98 -52.93
CA MET A 1 1.52 7.99 -53.06
C MET A 1 2.08 7.54 -51.72
N ARG A 2 2.56 6.30 -51.64
CA ARG A 2 3.06 5.64 -50.43
C ARG A 2 4.54 5.99 -50.27
N ASN A 3 4.95 6.43 -49.09
CA ASN A 3 6.36 6.51 -48.72
C ASN A 3 6.56 5.70 -47.43
N GLN A 4 7.01 4.45 -47.59
CA GLN A 4 7.39 3.55 -46.50
C GLN A 4 8.90 3.70 -46.33
N GLY A 5 9.32 4.35 -45.25
CA GLY A 5 10.72 4.41 -44.82
C GLY A 5 11.08 3.16 -44.01
N ALA A 6 12.07 2.44 -44.50
CA ALA A 6 12.65 1.22 -43.92
C ALA A 6 13.50 1.51 -42.65
N PRO A 7 13.78 0.48 -41.82
CA PRO A 7 14.43 0.62 -40.52
C PRO A 7 15.96 0.80 -40.60
N VAL A 8 16.52 1.53 -39.62
CA VAL A 8 17.97 1.65 -39.40
C VAL A 8 18.41 0.55 -38.44
N ILE A 9 19.31 -0.30 -38.92
CA ILE A 9 20.02 -1.35 -38.16
C ILE A 9 21.24 -0.70 -37.52
N SER A 10 21.33 -0.69 -36.19
CA SER A 10 22.54 -0.31 -35.45
C SER A 10 23.22 -1.57 -34.89
N TYR A 11 24.47 -1.77 -35.30
CA TYR A 11 25.33 -2.87 -34.90
C TYR A 11 25.95 -2.63 -33.51
N LEU A 12 25.99 -3.73 -32.76
CA LEU A 12 26.74 -4.04 -31.56
C LEU A 12 28.13 -3.38 -31.43
N HIS A 13 28.43 -2.89 -30.23
CA HIS A 13 29.79 -2.87 -29.68
C HIS A 13 29.78 -3.48 -28.27
N ARG A 14 30.52 -4.59 -28.14
CA ARG A 14 30.86 -5.25 -26.87
C ARG A 14 32.17 -4.65 -26.36
N PRO A 15 32.22 -4.11 -25.13
CA PRO A 15 33.49 -4.00 -24.42
C PRO A 15 33.75 -5.29 -23.64
N GLN A 16 34.82 -5.99 -24.01
CA GLN A 16 35.47 -7.00 -23.18
C GLN A 16 36.32 -6.29 -22.13
N PHE A 17 36.01 -6.44 -20.84
CA PHE A 17 36.95 -6.10 -19.77
C PHE A 17 36.94 -7.15 -18.66
N GLY A 18 38.03 -7.90 -18.61
CA GLY A 18 38.81 -8.26 -17.42
C GLY A 18 38.10 -8.77 -16.17
N LEU A 19 38.18 -10.08 -15.97
CA LEU A 19 38.18 -10.70 -14.65
C LEU A 19 39.41 -10.22 -13.86
N ALA A 20 39.18 -9.50 -12.76
CA ALA A 20 40.16 -9.31 -11.69
C ALA A 20 39.49 -9.67 -10.37
N ALA A 21 39.85 -10.85 -9.85
CA ALA A 21 39.48 -11.29 -8.52
C ALA A 21 40.33 -10.57 -7.47
N ALA A 22 39.70 -9.73 -6.65
CA ALA A 22 40.30 -9.21 -5.42
C ALA A 22 39.42 -9.64 -4.25
N VAL A 23 39.89 -10.65 -3.52
CA VAL A 23 39.33 -11.07 -2.23
C VAL A 23 39.82 -10.08 -1.18
N VAL A 24 38.95 -9.16 -0.76
CA VAL A 24 39.16 -8.34 0.44
C VAL A 24 38.10 -8.73 1.45
N ALA A 25 38.49 -9.56 2.41
CA ALA A 25 37.71 -9.83 3.60
C ALA A 25 37.75 -8.60 4.50
N SER A 26 36.63 -7.88 4.59
CA SER A 26 36.42 -6.84 5.60
C SER A 26 35.04 -7.08 6.20
N ALA A 27 35.05 -7.61 7.42
CA ALA A 27 33.87 -7.78 8.24
C ALA A 27 33.43 -6.40 8.75
N LEU A 28 32.52 -5.76 8.02
CA LEU A 28 31.69 -4.66 8.53
C LEU A 28 30.35 -5.26 8.94
N VAL A 29 30.09 -5.31 10.25
CA VAL A 29 28.75 -5.54 10.78
C VAL A 29 28.02 -4.20 10.66
N ILE A 30 27.34 -3.99 9.54
CA ILE A 30 26.34 -2.94 9.40
C ILE A 30 25.03 -3.55 9.89
N GLY A 31 24.53 -3.04 11.01
CA GLY A 31 23.17 -3.30 11.45
C GLY A 31 22.21 -2.72 10.42
N VAL A 32 21.66 -3.59 9.59
CA VAL A 32 20.50 -3.29 8.74
C VAL A 32 19.28 -3.29 9.65
N THR A 33 18.90 -2.12 10.15
CA THR A 33 17.50 -1.87 10.51
C THR A 33 16.79 -1.41 9.24
N SER A 34 16.54 -2.36 8.35
CA SER A 34 15.65 -2.13 7.22
C SER A 34 14.26 -2.52 7.66
N SER A 35 13.50 -1.58 8.22
CA SER A 35 12.04 -1.66 8.16
C SER A 35 11.63 -1.32 6.73
N ALA A 36 11.95 -2.20 5.79
CA ALA A 36 11.46 -2.10 4.43
C ALA A 36 10.05 -2.70 4.44
N SER A 37 9.05 -1.85 4.69
CA SER A 37 7.65 -2.18 4.43
C SER A 37 7.41 -2.12 2.91
N ALA A 38 8.01 -3.06 2.19
CA ALA A 38 7.55 -3.40 0.86
C ALA A 38 6.49 -4.47 1.07
N GLY A 39 5.21 -4.12 0.90
CA GLY A 39 4.13 -5.08 0.98
C GLY A 39 4.46 -6.31 0.13
N ILE A 40 4.16 -7.50 0.63
CA ILE A 40 4.41 -8.75 -0.11
C ILE A 40 3.39 -8.76 -1.26
N PRO A 41 3.80 -8.73 -2.54
CA PRO A 41 2.88 -8.72 -3.68
C PRO A 41 1.94 -9.93 -3.67
N GLU A 42 2.44 -11.07 -3.19
CA GLU A 42 1.69 -12.31 -3.02
C GLU A 42 0.61 -12.22 -1.92
N CYS A 43 0.70 -11.22 -1.03
CA CYS A 43 -0.28 -10.91 0.02
C CYS A 43 -1.06 -9.61 -0.29
N GLY A 44 -1.10 -9.16 -1.56
CA GLY A 44 -1.85 -7.96 -1.93
C GLY A 44 -1.27 -6.66 -1.39
N ASN A 45 0.05 -6.61 -1.15
CA ASN A 45 0.76 -5.48 -0.55
C ASN A 45 0.39 -5.16 0.90
N LEU A 46 -0.18 -6.11 1.66
CA LEU A 46 -0.44 -5.91 3.08
C LEU A 46 0.81 -5.44 3.85
N ARG A 47 0.69 -4.33 4.57
CA ARG A 47 1.70 -3.85 5.52
C ARG A 47 1.60 -4.66 6.81
N LEU A 48 2.51 -5.62 6.96
CA LEU A 48 2.67 -6.39 8.20
C LEU A 48 3.74 -5.70 9.04
N GLU A 49 3.31 -4.89 10.00
CA GLU A 49 4.23 -4.15 10.88
C GLU A 49 4.87 -5.06 11.95
N ASP A 50 4.40 -6.31 12.11
CA ASP A 50 4.93 -7.26 13.09
C ASP A 50 4.90 -8.74 12.65
N VAL A 51 5.63 -9.09 11.58
CA VAL A 51 5.75 -10.48 11.09
C VAL A 51 6.42 -11.45 12.08
N ALA A 52 6.90 -10.97 13.23
CA ALA A 52 7.59 -11.77 14.23
C ALA A 52 6.65 -12.69 15.03
N ASN A 53 5.34 -12.42 15.03
CA ASN A 53 4.31 -13.16 15.78
C ASN A 53 3.37 -13.96 14.87
N CYS A 54 3.90 -14.53 13.78
CA CYS A 54 3.14 -15.36 12.86
C CYS A 54 3.39 -16.86 13.09
N ASP A 55 2.32 -17.63 13.32
CA ASP A 55 2.38 -19.09 13.46
C ASP A 55 1.67 -19.79 12.29
N LEU A 56 2.31 -20.84 11.77
CA LEU A 56 1.71 -21.73 10.78
C LEU A 56 0.78 -22.71 11.51
N ARG A 57 -0.53 -22.62 11.24
CA ARG A 57 -1.54 -23.50 11.83
C ARG A 57 -2.07 -24.45 10.75
N ALA A 58 -2.33 -25.70 11.12
CA ALA A 58 -2.91 -26.73 10.24
C ALA A 58 -4.20 -27.29 10.84
N ASP A 59 -4.93 -28.08 10.05
CA ASP A 59 -6.11 -28.83 10.48
C ASP A 59 -7.21 -27.94 11.13
N ALA A 60 -7.80 -28.40 12.23
CA ALA A 60 -8.96 -27.77 12.86
C ALA A 60 -8.67 -26.37 13.42
N GLU A 61 -7.43 -26.12 13.87
CA GLU A 61 -7.02 -24.80 14.38
C GLU A 61 -6.88 -23.79 13.25
N CYS A 62 -6.48 -24.24 12.06
CA CYS A 62 -6.43 -23.44 10.85
C CYS A 62 -7.86 -23.06 10.38
N MET A 63 -8.76 -24.04 10.30
CA MET A 63 -10.16 -23.80 9.91
C MET A 63 -10.87 -22.84 10.87
N ALA A 64 -10.64 -22.97 12.18
CA ALA A 64 -11.19 -22.04 13.17
C ALA A 64 -10.64 -20.62 13.01
N GLY A 65 -9.39 -20.48 12.54
CA GLY A 65 -8.80 -19.20 12.17
C GLY A 65 -9.50 -18.57 10.96
N CYS A 66 -9.88 -19.39 9.97
CA CYS A 66 -10.56 -18.92 8.77
C CYS A 66 -11.99 -18.41 9.01
N ASP A 67 -12.60 -18.64 10.17
CA ASP A 67 -13.94 -18.12 10.49
C ASP A 67 -13.91 -16.73 11.14
N ARG A 68 -12.71 -16.16 11.38
CA ARG A 68 -12.54 -14.81 11.92
C ARG A 68 -12.68 -13.77 10.80
N LEU A 69 -13.90 -13.28 10.60
CA LEU A 69 -14.28 -12.35 9.52
C LEU A 69 -13.44 -11.06 9.47
N GLY A 70 -13.01 -10.53 10.62
CA GLY A 70 -12.28 -9.25 10.67
C GLY A 70 -10.96 -9.23 9.87
N VAL A 71 -10.28 -10.38 9.72
CA VAL A 71 -9.04 -10.46 8.92
C VAL A 71 -9.34 -10.30 7.42
N TYR A 72 -10.51 -10.77 6.98
CA TYR A 72 -10.92 -10.62 5.59
C TYR A 72 -11.41 -9.22 5.27
N GLU A 73 -11.90 -8.46 6.26
CA GLU A 73 -12.32 -7.08 6.02
C GLU A 73 -11.19 -6.23 5.46
N VAL A 74 -10.02 -6.25 6.11
CA VAL A 74 -8.85 -5.49 5.64
C VAL A 74 -8.34 -6.03 4.31
N ALA A 75 -8.20 -7.35 4.18
CA ALA A 75 -7.72 -7.98 2.95
C ALA A 75 -8.64 -7.67 1.75
N CYS A 76 -9.95 -7.69 1.97
CA CYS A 76 -10.94 -7.33 0.97
C CYS A 76 -10.93 -5.85 0.64
N ALA A 77 -10.85 -4.97 1.64
CA ALA A 77 -10.72 -3.54 1.40
C ALA A 77 -9.50 -3.22 0.51
N THR A 78 -8.33 -3.77 0.83
CA THR A 78 -7.11 -3.59 0.02
C THR A 78 -7.27 -4.16 -1.40
N ARG A 79 -7.80 -5.38 -1.54
CA ARG A 79 -8.03 -5.99 -2.86
C ARG A 79 -9.03 -5.20 -3.69
N LEU A 80 -10.13 -4.74 -3.07
CA LEU A 80 -11.20 -4.05 -3.77
C LEU A 80 -10.86 -2.59 -4.05
N GLU A 81 -9.99 -1.94 -3.27
CA GLU A 81 -9.44 -0.60 -3.59
C GLU A 81 -8.87 -0.60 -5.01
N THR A 82 -8.01 -1.56 -5.33
CA THR A 82 -7.36 -1.60 -6.66
C THR A 82 -8.35 -1.85 -7.79
N VAL A 83 -9.44 -2.59 -7.53
CA VAL A 83 -10.53 -2.82 -8.49
C VAL A 83 -11.33 -1.54 -8.71
N CYS A 84 -11.74 -0.88 -7.63
CA CYS A 84 -12.61 0.29 -7.62
C CYS A 84 -11.89 1.58 -8.05
N ARG A 85 -10.58 1.67 -7.88
CA ARG A 85 -9.76 2.85 -8.20
C ARG A 85 -9.94 3.33 -9.64
N SER A 86 -10.12 2.42 -10.59
CA SER A 86 -10.31 2.82 -12.00
C SER A 86 -11.59 3.63 -12.26
N GLU A 87 -12.57 3.55 -11.35
CA GLU A 87 -13.85 4.28 -11.42
C GLU A 87 -13.83 5.54 -10.56
N CYS A 88 -13.04 5.53 -9.47
CA CYS A 88 -12.86 6.65 -8.55
C CYS A 88 -11.65 7.51 -8.97
N THR A 89 -11.90 8.49 -9.84
CA THR A 89 -10.86 9.30 -10.51
C THR A 89 -10.92 10.78 -10.14
N LEU A 90 -11.56 11.10 -9.01
CA LEU A 90 -11.58 12.46 -8.51
C LEU A 90 -10.16 12.89 -8.12
N SER A 91 -9.85 14.15 -8.36
CA SER A 91 -8.56 14.72 -7.97
C SER A 91 -8.72 15.48 -6.66
N ALA A 92 -7.61 15.60 -5.94
CA ALA A 92 -7.51 16.42 -4.74
C ALA A 92 -8.03 17.84 -5.00
N THR A 93 -8.77 18.40 -4.02
CA THR A 93 -9.25 19.78 -4.13
C THR A 93 -8.14 20.77 -3.77
N PRO A 94 -8.03 21.93 -4.47
CA PRO A 94 -7.00 22.92 -4.16
C PRO A 94 -7.07 23.40 -2.71
N THR A 95 -8.27 23.51 -2.15
CA THR A 95 -8.45 23.92 -0.75
C THR A 95 -7.84 22.91 0.22
N CYS A 96 -7.99 21.61 -0.04
CA CYS A 96 -7.35 20.57 0.77
C CYS A 96 -5.83 20.64 0.63
N THR A 97 -5.31 20.62 -0.60
CA THR A 97 -3.87 20.55 -0.85
C THR A 97 -3.13 21.81 -0.40
N ASP A 98 -3.70 22.99 -0.60
CA ASP A 98 -3.14 24.25 -0.11
C ASP A 98 -3.04 24.26 1.42
N SER A 99 -4.12 23.84 2.11
CA SER A 99 -4.14 23.82 3.58
C SER A 99 -3.14 22.83 4.17
N CYS A 100 -3.07 21.61 3.60
CA CYS A 100 -2.12 20.59 3.99
C CYS A 100 -0.67 21.03 3.72
N THR A 101 -0.40 21.60 2.53
CA THR A 101 0.95 22.02 2.15
C THR A 101 1.48 23.12 3.06
N VAL A 102 0.63 24.08 3.45
CA VAL A 102 1.03 25.16 4.38
C VAL A 102 1.40 24.59 5.75
N MET A 103 0.64 23.62 6.26
CA MET A 103 0.94 22.96 7.53
C MET A 103 2.25 22.15 7.44
N CYS A 104 2.37 21.30 6.43
CA CYS A 104 3.55 20.45 6.23
C CYS A 104 4.83 21.29 5.97
N GLN A 105 4.71 22.40 5.24
CA GLN A 105 5.82 23.34 5.05
C GLN A 105 6.33 23.90 6.39
N ALA A 106 5.43 24.26 7.31
CA ALA A 106 5.83 24.77 8.62
C ALA A 106 6.61 23.71 9.42
N GLU A 107 6.27 22.43 9.26
CA GLU A 107 7.00 21.31 9.87
C GLU A 107 8.39 21.14 9.24
N CYS A 108 8.50 21.20 7.91
CA CYS A 108 9.79 21.18 7.22
C CYS A 108 10.70 22.35 7.67
N ASP A 109 10.15 23.56 7.81
CA ASP A 109 10.88 24.74 8.29
C ASP A 109 11.32 24.61 9.75
N ALA A 110 10.56 23.85 10.55
CA ALA A 110 10.93 23.47 11.92
C ALA A 110 11.97 22.33 11.98
N GLY A 111 12.37 21.77 10.84
CA GLY A 111 13.33 20.68 10.75
C GLY A 111 12.74 19.29 11.02
N VAL A 112 11.41 19.13 10.94
CA VAL A 112 10.76 17.83 10.99
C VAL A 112 11.07 17.06 9.71
N SER A 113 11.42 15.79 9.84
CA SER A 113 11.63 14.91 8.70
C SER A 113 10.29 14.37 8.24
N ILE A 114 9.89 14.75 7.02
CA ILE A 114 8.66 14.26 6.40
C ILE A 114 8.99 13.07 5.50
N THR A 115 8.46 11.90 5.83
CA THR A 115 8.50 10.72 4.96
C THR A 115 7.12 10.57 4.34
N CYS A 116 7.01 10.87 3.05
CA CYS A 116 5.72 10.98 2.35
C CYS A 116 4.79 9.81 2.68
N GLN A 117 5.23 8.57 2.51
CA GLN A 117 4.35 7.40 2.69
C GLN A 117 3.86 7.23 4.14
N HIS A 118 4.70 7.52 5.14
CA HIS A 118 4.30 7.42 6.54
C HIS A 118 3.35 8.54 6.94
N ASN A 119 3.67 9.78 6.55
CA ASN A 119 2.90 10.95 6.95
C ASN A 119 1.58 11.03 6.18
N CYS A 120 1.57 10.67 4.90
CA CYS A 120 0.37 10.66 4.06
C CYS A 120 -0.68 9.70 4.64
N PHE A 121 -0.25 8.48 4.97
CA PHE A 121 -1.15 7.49 5.55
C PHE A 121 -1.71 7.94 6.90
N GLY A 122 -0.86 8.46 7.80
CA GLY A 122 -1.30 8.94 9.11
C GLY A 122 -2.30 10.11 9.02
N GLU A 123 -2.01 11.11 8.19
CA GLU A 123 -2.90 12.25 7.95
C GLU A 123 -4.22 11.82 7.29
N CYS A 124 -4.17 10.92 6.31
CA CYS A 124 -5.35 10.43 5.62
C CYS A 124 -6.24 9.57 6.52
N THR A 125 -5.66 8.64 7.27
CA THR A 125 -6.43 7.73 8.14
C THR A 125 -7.02 8.43 9.37
N GLY A 126 -6.44 9.56 9.77
CA GLY A 126 -6.96 10.38 10.88
C GLY A 126 -8.41 10.83 10.70
N VAL A 127 -8.92 10.93 9.47
CA VAL A 127 -10.33 11.32 9.19
C VAL A 127 -11.27 10.13 9.04
N CYS A 128 -10.75 8.90 8.90
CA CYS A 128 -11.56 7.72 8.62
C CYS A 128 -12.58 7.43 9.72
N VAL A 129 -12.19 7.56 11.00
CA VAL A 129 -13.07 7.28 12.14
C VAL A 129 -14.32 8.15 12.12
N ASP A 130 -14.15 9.46 11.90
CA ASP A 130 -15.26 10.40 11.88
C ASP A 130 -16.13 10.23 10.63
N GLN A 131 -15.51 9.95 9.47
CA GLN A 131 -16.22 9.73 8.22
C GLN A 131 -17.08 8.45 8.27
N CYS A 132 -16.57 7.40 8.90
CA CYS A 132 -17.23 6.10 8.99
C CYS A 132 -18.19 5.95 10.18
N ALA A 133 -18.24 6.92 11.10
CA ALA A 133 -19.10 6.85 12.29
C ALA A 133 -20.60 6.65 11.99
N GLY A 134 -21.05 7.07 10.80
CA GLY A 134 -22.44 6.94 10.33
C GLY A 134 -22.71 5.78 9.37
N ALA A 135 -21.69 4.99 9.02
CA ALA A 135 -21.83 3.90 8.06
C ALA A 135 -22.68 2.75 8.63
N ALA A 136 -23.33 1.98 7.73
CA ALA A 136 -24.08 0.79 8.14
C ALA A 136 -23.16 -0.27 8.75
N ASN A 137 -21.94 -0.38 8.24
CA ASN A 137 -20.86 -1.18 8.81
C ASN A 137 -19.60 -0.31 9.01
N PRO A 138 -19.41 0.27 10.21
CA PRO A 138 -18.28 1.16 10.48
C PRO A 138 -16.90 0.49 10.31
N SER A 139 -16.75 -0.81 10.62
CA SER A 139 -15.46 -1.50 10.48
C SER A 139 -15.07 -1.67 9.01
N GLN A 140 -16.01 -2.11 8.16
CA GLN A 140 -15.77 -2.22 6.71
C GLN A 140 -15.50 -0.85 6.08
N CYS A 141 -16.27 0.18 6.46
CA CYS A 141 -15.99 1.54 5.99
C CYS A 141 -14.59 2.00 6.39
N GLN A 142 -14.18 1.75 7.64
CA GLN A 142 -12.85 2.12 8.12
C GLN A 142 -11.76 1.37 7.35
N ALA A 143 -11.91 0.05 7.16
CA ALA A 143 -10.97 -0.75 6.37
C ALA A 143 -10.87 -0.24 4.91
N SER A 144 -12.00 0.07 4.27
CA SER A 144 -12.04 0.69 2.94
C SER A 144 -11.35 2.04 2.89
N CYS A 145 -11.47 2.82 3.97
CA CYS A 145 -10.84 4.12 4.12
C CYS A 145 -9.33 4.01 4.24
N GLU A 146 -8.87 3.15 5.14
CA GLU A 146 -7.44 2.86 5.30
C GLU A 146 -6.83 2.30 4.01
N ALA A 147 -7.51 1.40 3.32
CA ALA A 147 -7.07 0.87 2.03
C ALA A 147 -6.97 1.97 0.95
N THR A 148 -7.96 2.86 0.87
CA THR A 148 -7.95 4.00 -0.07
C THR A 148 -6.79 4.96 0.23
N CYS A 149 -6.57 5.25 1.52
CA CYS A 149 -5.45 6.06 1.97
C CYS A 149 -4.11 5.41 1.57
N ASP A 150 -3.92 4.12 1.86
CA ASP A 150 -2.71 3.38 1.51
C ASP A 150 -2.45 3.41 0.00
N GLY A 151 -3.47 3.08 -0.81
CA GLY A 151 -3.35 3.05 -2.28
C GLY A 151 -3.01 4.39 -2.91
N GLU A 152 -3.67 5.47 -2.52
CA GLU A 152 -3.41 6.82 -3.06
C GLU A 152 -2.06 7.37 -2.56
N CYS A 153 -1.74 7.19 -1.29
CA CYS A 153 -0.45 7.58 -0.73
C CYS A 153 0.71 6.82 -1.39
N ASP A 154 0.56 5.53 -1.66
CA ASP A 154 1.57 4.74 -2.35
C ASP A 154 1.84 5.26 -3.76
N ILE A 155 0.78 5.58 -4.51
CA ILE A 155 0.92 6.12 -5.87
C ILE A 155 1.66 7.46 -5.86
N GLN A 156 1.26 8.38 -4.99
CA GLN A 156 1.85 9.73 -4.98
C GLN A 156 3.25 9.74 -4.37
N CYS A 157 3.52 8.90 -3.36
CA CYS A 157 4.79 8.92 -2.65
C CYS A 157 5.89 8.08 -3.29
N ALA A 158 5.54 7.07 -4.10
CA ALA A 158 6.54 6.19 -4.75
C ALA A 158 7.61 6.94 -5.58
N PRO A 159 7.31 8.04 -6.30
CA PRO A 159 8.30 8.75 -7.11
C PRO A 159 9.29 9.63 -6.32
N VAL A 160 9.04 9.91 -5.02
CA VAL A 160 9.73 11.00 -4.30
C VAL A 160 10.60 10.54 -3.14
N VAL A 161 11.05 9.29 -3.12
CA VAL A 161 11.80 8.70 -1.99
C VAL A 161 13.06 9.48 -1.58
N ASP A 162 13.79 10.06 -2.54
CA ASP A 162 15.06 10.77 -2.32
C ASP A 162 14.94 12.30 -2.49
N GLU A 163 13.72 12.83 -2.40
CA GLU A 163 13.45 14.23 -2.67
C GLU A 163 13.53 15.11 -1.41
N SER A 164 13.42 16.43 -1.60
CA SER A 164 13.41 17.36 -0.48
C SER A 164 12.16 17.21 0.39
N CYS A 165 12.25 17.58 1.67
CA CYS A 165 11.11 17.61 2.61
C CYS A 165 9.86 18.27 2.00
N TYR A 166 10.07 19.38 1.29
CA TYR A 166 9.03 20.13 0.60
C TYR A 166 8.34 19.35 -0.51
N VAL A 167 9.10 18.57 -1.28
CA VAL A 167 8.53 17.73 -2.35
C VAL A 167 7.75 16.58 -1.74
N HIS A 168 8.28 15.94 -0.68
CA HIS A 168 7.51 14.96 0.08
C HIS A 168 6.19 15.54 0.62
N CYS A 169 6.19 16.78 1.13
CA CYS A 169 4.96 17.43 1.59
C CYS A 169 3.92 17.57 0.49
N ILE A 170 4.31 18.06 -0.68
CA ILE A 170 3.38 18.29 -1.80
C ILE A 170 2.73 16.97 -2.23
N GLU A 171 3.53 15.94 -2.49
CA GLU A 171 3.00 14.64 -2.94
C GLU A 171 2.17 13.95 -1.84
N CYS A 172 2.59 14.07 -0.58
CA CYS A 172 1.86 13.56 0.58
C CYS A 172 0.47 14.21 0.68
N CYS A 173 0.41 15.53 0.50
CA CYS A 173 -0.84 16.27 0.54
C CYS A 173 -1.73 15.94 -0.67
N ASP A 174 -1.16 15.79 -1.86
CA ASP A 174 -1.91 15.37 -3.05
C ASP A 174 -2.47 13.95 -2.87
N GLY A 175 -1.72 13.04 -2.26
CA GLY A 175 -2.16 11.66 -1.97
C GLY A 175 -3.28 11.61 -0.94
N SER A 176 -3.09 12.22 0.23
CA SER A 176 -4.11 12.24 1.29
C SER A 176 -5.39 12.95 0.84
N CYS A 177 -5.27 14.10 0.17
CA CYS A 177 -6.43 14.81 -0.36
C CYS A 177 -7.08 14.10 -1.56
N GLY A 178 -6.31 13.34 -2.34
CA GLY A 178 -6.81 12.48 -3.42
C GLY A 178 -7.64 11.32 -2.86
N ALA A 179 -7.15 10.67 -1.81
CA ALA A 179 -7.90 9.65 -1.07
C ALA A 179 -9.20 10.20 -0.51
N GLN A 180 -9.16 11.35 0.19
CA GLN A 180 -10.37 12.01 0.71
C GLN A 180 -11.38 12.32 -0.40
N ALA A 181 -10.92 12.77 -1.56
CA ALA A 181 -11.79 13.08 -2.69
C ALA A 181 -12.45 11.82 -3.28
N ASN A 182 -11.77 10.67 -3.25
CA ASN A 182 -12.28 9.41 -3.79
C ASN A 182 -12.99 8.52 -2.76
N MET A 183 -12.94 8.88 -1.47
CA MET A 183 -13.39 8.03 -0.37
C MET A 183 -14.83 7.54 -0.53
N ASP A 184 -15.79 8.44 -0.78
CA ASP A 184 -17.20 8.06 -0.92
C ASP A 184 -17.43 7.10 -2.10
N CYS A 185 -16.69 7.30 -3.20
CA CYS A 185 -16.72 6.41 -4.36
C CYS A 185 -16.13 5.04 -4.02
N GLN A 186 -14.99 5.02 -3.34
CA GLN A 186 -14.30 3.80 -2.94
C GLN A 186 -15.16 2.97 -1.98
N VAL A 187 -15.69 3.55 -0.89
CA VAL A 187 -16.61 2.83 0.02
C VAL A 187 -17.78 2.26 -0.75
N SER A 188 -18.46 3.09 -1.55
CA SER A 188 -19.66 2.65 -2.28
C SER A 188 -19.37 1.52 -3.26
N CYS A 189 -18.22 1.55 -3.94
CA CYS A 189 -17.83 0.49 -4.87
C CYS A 189 -17.43 -0.80 -4.13
N GLN A 190 -16.67 -0.69 -3.04
CA GLN A 190 -16.20 -1.83 -2.26
C GLN A 190 -17.34 -2.53 -1.51
N GLU A 191 -18.29 -1.78 -0.94
CA GLU A 191 -19.48 -2.32 -0.25
C GLU A 191 -20.26 -3.33 -1.10
N VAL A 192 -20.36 -3.10 -2.43
CA VAL A 192 -21.10 -3.99 -3.34
C VAL A 192 -20.42 -5.36 -3.49
N GLN A 193 -19.10 -5.42 -3.33
CA GLN A 193 -18.29 -6.60 -3.66
C GLN A 193 -17.69 -7.26 -2.41
N PHE A 194 -17.99 -6.70 -1.23
CA PHE A 194 -17.37 -7.11 0.03
C PHE A 194 -17.75 -8.54 0.42
N GLU A 195 -19.04 -8.88 0.35
CA GLU A 195 -19.55 -10.22 0.68
C GLU A 195 -18.94 -11.30 -0.23
N ASP A 196 -18.88 -11.04 -1.53
CA ASP A 196 -18.26 -11.95 -2.50
C ASP A 196 -16.77 -12.14 -2.23
N CYS A 197 -16.07 -11.06 -1.88
CA CYS A 197 -14.66 -11.11 -1.53
C CYS A 197 -14.40 -11.91 -0.24
N GLU A 198 -15.18 -11.69 0.82
CA GLU A 198 -15.03 -12.43 2.09
C GLU A 198 -15.27 -13.92 1.88
N HIS A 199 -16.27 -14.29 1.07
CA HIS A 199 -16.52 -15.67 0.71
C HIS A 199 -15.37 -16.30 -0.07
N GLU A 200 -14.75 -15.58 -1.01
CA GLU A 200 -13.59 -16.05 -1.76
C GLU A 200 -12.39 -16.29 -0.82
N PHE A 201 -12.06 -15.31 0.03
CA PHE A 201 -10.97 -15.45 1.00
C PHE A 201 -11.20 -16.59 2.00
N GLN A 202 -12.43 -16.75 2.50
CA GLN A 202 -12.77 -17.85 3.40
C GLN A 202 -12.62 -19.22 2.71
N ALA A 203 -13.03 -19.33 1.44
CA ALA A 203 -12.88 -20.54 0.66
C ALA A 203 -11.40 -20.87 0.40
N ASP A 204 -10.58 -19.87 0.06
CA ASP A 204 -9.14 -20.03 -0.17
C ASP A 204 -8.39 -20.39 1.12
N CYS A 205 -8.76 -19.79 2.24
CA CYS A 205 -8.22 -20.13 3.56
C CYS A 205 -8.55 -21.59 3.91
N SER A 206 -9.81 -22.00 3.74
CA SER A 206 -10.27 -23.38 3.99
C SER A 206 -9.55 -24.41 3.11
N ALA A 207 -9.34 -24.07 1.84
CA ALA A 207 -8.58 -24.90 0.91
C ALA A 207 -7.12 -25.04 1.35
N SER A 208 -6.47 -23.93 1.73
CA SER A 208 -5.07 -23.90 2.19
C SER A 208 -4.87 -24.71 3.47
N CYS A 209 -5.78 -24.57 4.44
CA CYS A 209 -5.79 -25.35 5.68
C CYS A 209 -5.90 -26.86 5.46
N SER A 210 -6.50 -27.28 4.35
CA SER A 210 -6.68 -28.70 4.00
C SER A 210 -5.43 -29.32 3.35
N VAL A 211 -4.47 -28.51 2.89
CA VAL A 211 -3.27 -28.98 2.18
C VAL A 211 -2.01 -28.78 3.02
N ASP A 212 -1.67 -27.52 3.32
CA ASP A 212 -0.37 -27.16 3.91
C ASP A 212 -0.49 -26.36 5.22
N GLY A 213 -1.70 -25.92 5.58
CA GLY A 213 -1.95 -24.98 6.67
C GLY A 213 -1.97 -23.52 6.19
N ALA A 214 -2.24 -22.59 7.10
CA ALA A 214 -2.23 -21.15 6.84
C ALA A 214 -1.45 -20.42 7.93
N LEU A 215 -0.82 -19.32 7.54
CA LEU A 215 -0.06 -18.46 8.44
C LEU A 215 -1.01 -17.47 9.12
N PHE A 216 -0.96 -17.39 10.45
CA PHE A 216 -1.73 -16.44 11.24
C PHE A 216 -0.79 -15.58 12.05
N CYS A 217 -0.84 -14.27 11.82
CA CYS A 217 -0.12 -13.28 12.62
C CYS A 217 -1.07 -12.71 13.66
N ASP A 218 -0.65 -12.65 14.92
CA ASP A 218 -1.41 -11.99 15.97
C ASP A 218 -1.01 -10.50 16.01
N ASP A 219 -1.99 -9.60 15.88
CA ASP A 219 -1.82 -8.17 16.14
C ASP A 219 -1.91 -7.95 17.66
N GLU A 220 -0.80 -7.63 18.33
CA GLU A 220 -0.81 -7.27 19.78
C GLU A 220 -1.09 -5.78 20.00
#